data_AF-A0A6A6YBS9-F1
#
_entry.id   AF-A0A6A6YBS9-F1
#
_cell.length_a   1.000
_cell.length_b   1.000
_cell.length_c   1.000
_cell.angle_alpha   90.00
_cell.angle_beta   90.00
_cell.angle_gamma   90.00
#
_symmetry.space_group_name_H-M   'P 1'
#
loop_
_entity.id
_entity.type
_entity.pdbx_description
1 polymer ?
#
loop_
_entity_poly.entity_id
_entity_poly.type
_entity_poly.pdbx_seq_one_letter_code
_entity_poly.pdbx_strand_id
1 'polypeptide(L)'
;MPTATLLTLPAELRQQIITLTISATITDAAYHISTPLSSICRTLRADAAAALPLWLPAHNSPSAVISRPITTPVSSHPFASLSRLLAARATHRTSGRAWPGIAALTLRVFEPAPCRPTGVARLTRSVRCLGPLPTSVRRVAFDLALDARSLAGLAAKSARGQREWWCKVFGALARGVAANRGVVEENQGVEENRGVEFEVLGRLPESQETAMVGLAPKTTHSYRGFLQRYGSVEEGLFEEFLGGVGERRERLRREEEVEGQRREEARRLKREVRKRMWEVKKRKRGKDDGDQSLEGTKRQKKDWGGFDGVADALLF
;
A
#
# COMPACT_ATOMS: atom_id res chain seq x y z
N MET A 1 -52.10 5.33 -4.38
CA MET A 1 -51.07 6.36 -4.59
C MET A 1 -50.07 5.82 -5.59
N PRO A 2 -49.94 6.39 -6.80
CA PRO A 2 -48.92 5.95 -7.75
C PRO A 2 -47.53 6.17 -7.16
N THR A 3 -46.68 5.15 -7.22
CA THR A 3 -45.29 5.23 -6.75
C THR A 3 -44.52 6.20 -7.64
N ALA A 4 -43.93 7.23 -7.05
CA ALA A 4 -43.09 8.17 -7.77
C ALA A 4 -41.88 7.43 -8.38
N THR A 5 -41.75 7.48 -9.70
CA THR A 5 -40.60 6.93 -10.42
C THR A 5 -39.76 8.07 -10.99
N LEU A 6 -38.49 7.81 -11.32
CA LEU A 6 -37.62 8.78 -11.97
C LEU A 6 -38.26 9.37 -13.24
N LEU A 7 -39.07 8.59 -13.96
CA LEU A 7 -39.73 8.99 -15.20
C LEU A 7 -40.95 9.91 -14.99
N THR A 8 -41.54 9.91 -13.79
CA THR A 8 -42.65 10.80 -13.45
C THR A 8 -42.19 12.19 -13.01
N LEU A 9 -40.88 12.40 -12.82
CA LEU A 9 -40.32 13.71 -12.48
C LEU A 9 -40.29 14.64 -13.71
N PRO A 10 -40.42 15.97 -13.52
CA PRO A 10 -40.11 16.97 -14.54
C PRO A 10 -38.71 16.78 -15.14
N ALA A 11 -38.55 17.15 -16.41
CA ALA A 11 -37.30 16.95 -17.16
C ALA A 11 -36.10 17.62 -16.47
N GLU A 12 -36.33 18.78 -15.85
CA GLU A 12 -35.33 19.56 -15.12
C GLU A 12 -34.77 18.77 -13.94
N LEU A 13 -35.63 18.12 -13.14
CA LEU A 13 -35.21 17.31 -12.01
C LEU A 13 -34.52 16.03 -12.47
N ARG A 14 -34.98 15.40 -13.56
CA ARG A 14 -34.30 14.22 -14.13
C ARG A 14 -32.90 14.58 -14.61
N GLN A 15 -32.74 15.70 -15.31
CA GLN A 15 -31.44 16.19 -15.75
C GLN A 15 -30.54 16.53 -14.56
N GLN A 16 -31.07 17.14 -13.49
CA GLN A 16 -30.32 17.39 -12.27
C GLN A 16 -29.81 16.07 -11.64
N ILE A 17 -30.68 15.07 -11.49
CA ILE A 17 -30.28 13.74 -11.01
C ILE A 17 -29.22 13.12 -11.94
N ILE A 18 -29.42 13.20 -13.26
CA ILE A 18 -28.45 12.69 -14.24
C ILE A 18 -27.09 13.38 -14.05
N THR A 19 -27.03 14.70 -13.88
CA THR A 19 -25.75 15.41 -13.71
C THR A 19 -24.96 14.96 -12.49
N LEU A 20 -25.64 14.49 -11.43
CA LEU A 20 -25.00 13.92 -10.23
C LEU A 20 -24.42 12.52 -10.46
N THR A 21 -24.82 11.86 -11.55
CA THR A 21 -24.35 10.52 -11.93
C THR A 21 -23.34 10.53 -13.07
N ILE A 22 -23.03 11.71 -13.64
CA ILE A 22 -22.04 11.82 -14.70
C ILE A 22 -20.64 11.60 -14.12
N SER A 23 -19.86 10.74 -14.77
CA SER A 23 -18.46 10.47 -14.49
C SER A 23 -17.62 10.68 -15.74
N ALA A 24 -16.35 11.02 -15.54
CA ALA A 24 -15.37 11.15 -16.62
C ALA A 24 -14.27 10.11 -16.41
N THR A 25 -14.18 9.11 -17.27
CA THR A 25 -13.12 8.11 -17.24
C THR A 25 -12.03 8.51 -18.22
N ILE A 26 -10.77 8.45 -17.80
CA ILE A 26 -9.65 8.74 -18.70
C ILE A 26 -8.89 7.44 -18.96
N THR A 27 -8.85 7.04 -20.23
CA THR A 27 -8.07 5.91 -20.73
C THR A 27 -6.80 6.43 -21.40
N ASP A 28 -5.97 5.52 -21.91
CA ASP A 28 -4.73 5.90 -22.59
C ASP A 28 -4.94 6.64 -23.90
N ALA A 29 -6.01 6.30 -24.62
CA ALA A 29 -6.28 6.83 -25.95
C ALA A 29 -7.19 8.07 -25.90
N ALA A 30 -8.09 8.14 -24.91
CA ALA A 30 -9.13 9.15 -24.87
C ALA A 30 -9.65 9.39 -23.44
N TYR A 31 -10.52 10.38 -23.30
CA TYR A 31 -11.41 10.50 -22.15
C TYR A 31 -12.84 10.20 -22.59
N HIS A 32 -13.64 9.64 -21.68
CA HIS A 32 -15.05 9.34 -21.88
C HIS A 32 -15.87 9.99 -20.77
N ILE A 33 -16.87 10.79 -21.12
CA ILE A 33 -17.83 11.32 -20.15
C ILE A 33 -19.13 10.54 -20.33
N SER A 34 -19.59 9.88 -19.26
CA SER A 34 -20.75 8.99 -19.28
C SER A 34 -21.64 9.19 -18.07
N THR A 35 -22.89 8.76 -18.19
CA THR A 35 -23.79 8.51 -17.06
C THR A 35 -24.37 7.09 -17.19
N PRO A 36 -24.46 6.32 -16.10
CA PRO A 36 -25.08 4.98 -16.14
C PRO A 36 -26.54 5.04 -16.59
N LEU A 37 -27.23 6.17 -16.38
CA LEU A 37 -28.65 6.35 -16.70
C LEU A 37 -28.95 6.40 -18.21
N SER A 38 -27.93 6.67 -19.05
CA SER A 38 -28.08 6.72 -20.51
C SER A 38 -28.42 5.37 -21.16
N SER A 39 -28.17 4.28 -20.44
CA SER A 39 -28.41 2.91 -20.90
C SER A 39 -29.80 2.37 -20.57
N ILE A 40 -30.53 3.01 -19.65
CA ILE A 40 -31.74 2.44 -19.03
C ILE A 40 -32.97 2.55 -19.96
N CYS A 41 -33.28 3.75 -20.44
CA CYS A 41 -34.44 3.98 -21.30
C CYS A 41 -34.25 5.19 -22.23
N ARG A 42 -35.12 5.33 -23.23
CA ARG A 42 -35.03 6.41 -24.24
C ARG A 42 -35.12 7.81 -23.63
N THR A 43 -36.00 8.01 -22.65
CA THR A 43 -36.18 9.31 -21.98
C THR A 43 -34.91 9.74 -21.25
N LEU A 44 -34.32 8.86 -20.41
CA LEU A 44 -33.09 9.17 -19.69
C LEU A 44 -31.89 9.33 -20.62
N ARG A 45 -31.87 8.62 -21.75
CA ARG A 45 -30.86 8.82 -22.81
C ARG A 45 -30.96 10.21 -23.43
N ALA A 46 -32.18 10.67 -23.73
CA ALA A 46 -32.39 12.02 -24.27
C ALA A 46 -32.00 13.09 -23.24
N ASP A 47 -32.42 12.92 -21.98
CA ASP A 47 -32.04 13.82 -20.89
C ASP A 47 -30.51 13.84 -20.68
N ALA A 48 -29.83 12.69 -20.78
CA ALA A 48 -28.37 12.60 -20.72
C ALA A 48 -27.69 13.29 -21.91
N ALA A 49 -28.21 13.12 -23.13
CA ALA A 49 -27.68 13.79 -24.31
C ALA A 49 -27.81 15.31 -24.22
N ALA A 50 -28.88 15.82 -23.59
CA ALA A 50 -29.05 17.25 -23.31
C ALA A 50 -28.12 17.74 -22.17
N ALA A 51 -27.93 16.94 -21.12
CA ALA A 51 -27.12 17.31 -19.97
C ALA A 51 -25.60 17.23 -20.22
N LEU A 52 -25.13 16.27 -21.02
CA LEU A 52 -23.71 15.97 -21.19
C LEU A 52 -22.87 17.12 -21.77
N PRO A 53 -23.28 17.85 -22.83
CA PRO A 53 -22.52 19.00 -23.36
C PRO A 53 -22.40 20.14 -22.36
N LEU A 54 -23.39 20.24 -21.49
CA LEU A 54 -23.53 21.27 -20.48
C LEU A 54 -22.87 20.91 -19.15
N TRP A 55 -22.61 19.62 -18.92
CA TRP A 55 -22.11 19.14 -17.65
C TRP A 55 -20.72 19.70 -17.31
N LEU A 56 -20.64 20.19 -16.08
CA LEU A 56 -19.43 20.52 -15.35
C LEU A 56 -19.51 19.79 -13.99
N PRO A 57 -18.38 19.30 -13.46
CA PRO A 57 -18.34 18.76 -12.10
C PRO A 57 -18.87 19.79 -11.10
N ALA A 58 -19.75 19.38 -10.18
CA ALA A 58 -20.19 20.26 -9.12
C ALA A 58 -19.14 20.30 -7.99
N HIS A 59 -18.93 21.47 -7.39
CA HIS A 59 -17.98 21.73 -6.30
C HIS A 59 -18.08 20.80 -5.08
N ASN A 60 -19.26 20.20 -4.88
CA ASN A 60 -19.63 19.38 -3.74
C ASN A 60 -20.09 17.98 -4.14
N SER A 61 -19.86 17.54 -5.38
CA SER A 61 -20.17 16.16 -5.79
C SER A 61 -19.03 15.24 -5.39
N PRO A 62 -19.19 14.38 -4.34
CA PRO A 62 -18.20 13.37 -4.00
C PRO A 62 -17.97 12.36 -5.15
N SER A 63 -18.87 12.36 -6.14
CA SER A 63 -18.94 11.41 -7.24
C SER A 63 -18.25 11.85 -8.53
N ALA A 64 -17.61 13.03 -8.61
CA ALA A 64 -16.80 13.41 -9.76
C ALA A 64 -15.46 12.62 -9.76
N VAL A 65 -15.58 11.30 -9.71
CA VAL A 65 -14.47 10.36 -9.74
C VAL A 65 -13.96 10.36 -11.18
N ILE A 66 -12.93 11.15 -11.43
CA ILE A 66 -12.08 10.94 -12.61
C ILE A 66 -11.30 9.66 -12.39
N SER A 67 -11.96 8.52 -12.62
CA SER A 67 -11.36 7.21 -12.48
C SER A 67 -10.48 6.96 -13.70
N ARG A 68 -9.20 6.78 -13.47
CA ARG A 68 -8.19 6.53 -14.51
C ARG A 68 -7.63 5.12 -14.32
N PRO A 69 -8.11 4.12 -15.05
CA PRO A 69 -7.36 2.87 -15.16
C PRO A 69 -6.10 3.18 -15.99
N ILE A 70 -4.91 3.06 -15.37
CA ILE A 70 -3.62 3.33 -16.03
C ILE A 70 -3.24 2.12 -16.90
N THR A 71 -3.72 2.09 -18.15
CA THR A 71 -3.67 0.91 -19.05
C THR A 71 -2.32 0.83 -19.77
N THR A 72 -1.72 1.97 -20.10
CA THR A 72 -0.43 2.10 -20.80
C THR A 72 0.31 3.36 -20.34
N PRO A 73 1.59 3.62 -20.74
CA PRO A 73 2.30 4.80 -20.25
C PRO A 73 1.54 6.05 -20.68
N VAL A 74 1.16 6.83 -19.68
CA VAL A 74 0.37 8.05 -19.83
C VAL A 74 0.97 8.93 -20.91
N SER A 75 0.22 9.08 -22.00
CA SER A 75 0.26 10.36 -22.70
C SER A 75 -0.50 11.34 -21.81
N SER A 76 0.08 12.50 -21.51
CA SER A 76 -0.64 13.57 -20.79
C SER A 76 -1.85 14.08 -21.59
N HIS A 77 -1.94 13.70 -22.87
CA HIS A 77 -2.91 14.21 -23.83
C HIS A 77 -4.38 13.99 -23.43
N PRO A 78 -4.84 12.83 -22.92
CA PRO A 78 -6.24 12.66 -22.52
C PRO A 78 -6.61 13.50 -21.31
N PHE A 79 -5.69 13.68 -20.34
CA PHE A 79 -5.93 14.61 -19.21
C PHE A 79 -6.06 16.03 -19.73
N ALA A 80 -5.05 16.49 -20.48
CA ALA A 80 -5.01 17.84 -21.01
C ALA A 80 -6.19 18.11 -21.94
N SER A 81 -6.68 17.10 -22.65
CA SER A 81 -7.86 17.22 -23.52
C SER A 81 -9.15 17.27 -22.72
N LEU A 82 -9.30 16.49 -21.65
CA LEU A 82 -10.43 16.62 -20.73
C LEU A 82 -10.42 18.00 -20.06
N SER A 83 -9.26 18.43 -19.54
CA SER A 83 -9.09 19.74 -18.91
C SER A 83 -9.43 20.88 -19.90
N ARG A 84 -8.96 20.82 -21.15
CA ARG A 84 -9.31 21.78 -22.20
C ARG A 84 -10.81 21.78 -22.52
N LEU A 85 -11.43 20.60 -22.67
CA LEU A 85 -12.87 20.50 -22.91
C LEU A 85 -13.66 21.16 -21.79
N LEU A 86 -13.34 20.81 -20.54
CA LEU A 86 -14.06 21.32 -19.39
C LEU A 86 -13.81 22.82 -19.17
N ALA A 87 -12.61 23.32 -19.48
CA ALA A 87 -12.31 24.75 -19.49
C ALA A 87 -13.15 25.49 -20.54
N ALA A 88 -13.24 24.95 -21.76
CA ALA A 88 -14.08 25.51 -22.83
C ALA A 88 -15.57 25.54 -22.43
N ARG A 89 -16.07 24.46 -21.81
CA ARG A 89 -17.45 24.43 -21.27
C ARG A 89 -17.67 25.46 -20.17
N ALA A 90 -16.67 25.70 -19.33
CA ALA A 90 -16.72 26.71 -18.28
C ALA A 90 -16.83 28.13 -18.88
N THR A 91 -15.99 28.45 -19.86
CA THR A 91 -16.00 29.77 -20.51
C THR A 91 -17.35 30.09 -21.17
N HIS A 92 -18.05 29.08 -21.69
CA HIS A 92 -19.38 29.26 -22.28
C HIS A 92 -20.50 29.51 -21.26
N ARG A 93 -20.35 29.06 -20.00
CA ARG A 93 -21.44 29.07 -19.01
C ARG A 93 -21.41 30.25 -18.05
N THR A 94 -20.28 30.93 -17.91
CA THR A 94 -20.11 31.90 -16.84
C THR A 94 -19.41 33.16 -17.34
N SER A 95 -20.09 34.30 -17.22
CA SER A 95 -19.57 35.66 -17.32
C SER A 95 -18.56 35.99 -16.21
N GLY A 96 -17.47 35.21 -16.12
CA GLY A 96 -16.35 35.44 -15.19
C GLY A 96 -16.34 34.61 -13.90
N ARG A 97 -17.21 33.60 -13.73
CA ARG A 97 -17.07 32.67 -12.59
C ARG A 97 -16.06 31.56 -12.93
N ALA A 98 -15.08 31.40 -12.04
CA ALA A 98 -14.17 30.29 -12.04
C ALA A 98 -14.94 28.96 -12.00
N TRP A 99 -14.42 27.98 -12.73
CA TRP A 99 -14.83 26.58 -12.75
C TRP A 99 -15.33 26.11 -11.36
N PRO A 100 -16.57 25.60 -11.19
CA PRO A 100 -16.98 25.02 -9.92
C PRO A 100 -16.09 23.80 -9.67
N GLY A 101 -15.13 24.01 -8.80
CA GLY A 101 -13.90 23.27 -8.78
C GLY A 101 -14.04 21.77 -8.69
N ILE A 102 -13.26 21.04 -9.49
CA ILE A 102 -12.86 19.68 -9.09
C ILE A 102 -11.97 19.86 -7.87
N ALA A 103 -12.54 19.72 -6.66
CA ALA A 103 -11.81 19.90 -5.41
C ALA A 103 -10.81 18.75 -5.16
N ALA A 104 -11.15 17.54 -5.62
CA ALA A 104 -10.34 16.34 -5.41
C ALA A 104 -10.20 15.52 -6.71
N LEU A 105 -9.00 15.02 -6.96
CA LEU A 105 -8.71 14.04 -8.01
C LEU A 105 -8.32 12.72 -7.35
N THR A 106 -8.89 11.61 -7.79
CA THR A 106 -8.45 10.28 -7.37
C THR A 106 -7.83 9.53 -8.54
N LEU A 107 -6.58 9.14 -8.41
CA LEU A 107 -5.79 8.47 -9.42
C LEU A 107 -5.59 7.02 -9.00
N ARG A 108 -6.31 6.11 -9.66
CA ARG A 108 -6.11 4.68 -9.44
C ARG A 108 -4.82 4.24 -10.11
N VAL A 109 -3.87 3.78 -9.31
CA VAL A 109 -2.51 3.49 -9.77
C VAL A 109 -2.41 2.14 -10.47
N PHE A 110 -3.22 1.16 -10.06
CA PHE A 110 -3.18 -0.19 -10.58
C PHE A 110 -4.50 -0.58 -11.25
N GLU A 111 -4.36 -1.29 -12.35
CA GLU A 111 -5.48 -1.87 -13.07
C GLU A 111 -5.80 -3.29 -12.63
N PRO A 112 -7.07 -3.71 -12.80
CA PRO A 112 -7.43 -5.11 -12.70
C PRO A 112 -6.79 -5.93 -13.84
N ALA A 113 -5.69 -6.62 -13.49
CA ALA A 113 -5.02 -7.70 -14.24
C ALA A 113 -4.37 -7.42 -15.63
N PRO A 114 -3.41 -8.26 -16.04
CA PRO A 114 -2.33 -8.83 -15.22
C PRO A 114 -1.27 -7.75 -14.95
N CYS A 115 -0.89 -7.58 -13.68
CA CYS A 115 0.19 -6.66 -13.26
C CYS A 115 1.50 -6.96 -14.02
N ARG A 116 1.77 -6.21 -15.09
CA ARG A 116 3.06 -6.25 -15.78
C ARG A 116 4.10 -5.50 -14.96
N PRO A 117 5.36 -5.95 -14.91
CA PRO A 117 6.45 -5.25 -14.20
C PRO A 117 6.69 -3.81 -14.70
N THR A 118 6.16 -3.46 -15.87
CA THR A 118 6.17 -2.10 -16.43
C THR A 118 5.30 -1.10 -15.66
N GLY A 119 4.42 -1.55 -14.76
CA GLY A 119 3.47 -0.68 -14.05
C GLY A 119 4.14 0.45 -13.26
N VAL A 120 5.30 0.20 -12.65
CA VAL A 120 5.96 1.21 -11.79
C VAL A 120 6.62 2.34 -12.57
N ALA A 121 7.23 2.02 -13.72
CA ALA A 121 7.78 3.03 -14.62
C ALA A 121 6.65 3.92 -15.18
N ARG A 122 5.50 3.33 -15.47
CA ARG A 122 4.29 4.05 -15.90
C ARG A 122 3.80 4.98 -14.80
N LEU A 123 3.68 4.51 -13.55
CA LEU A 123 3.30 5.33 -12.41
C LEU A 123 4.15 6.60 -12.27
N THR A 124 5.49 6.46 -12.34
CA THR A 124 6.39 7.62 -12.25
C THR A 124 6.07 8.66 -13.32
N ARG A 125 5.83 8.21 -14.56
CA ARG A 125 5.49 9.09 -15.68
C ARG A 125 4.12 9.73 -15.49
N SER A 126 3.10 8.94 -15.11
CA SER A 126 1.73 9.42 -14.89
C SER A 126 1.65 10.54 -13.88
N VAL A 127 2.32 10.38 -12.73
CA VAL A 127 2.30 11.39 -11.66
C VAL A 127 3.07 12.64 -12.10
N ARG A 128 4.23 12.48 -12.74
CA ARG A 128 4.99 13.62 -13.30
C ARG A 128 4.23 14.39 -14.38
N CYS A 129 3.34 13.71 -15.10
CA CYS A 129 2.56 14.28 -16.20
C CYS A 129 1.21 14.87 -15.77
N LEU A 130 0.94 15.03 -14.47
CA LEU A 130 -0.27 15.70 -14.00
C LEU A 130 -0.34 17.17 -14.46
N GLY A 131 0.81 17.80 -14.71
CA GLY A 131 0.91 19.17 -15.18
C GLY A 131 0.40 20.18 -14.16
N PRO A 132 0.26 21.46 -14.55
CA PRO A 132 -0.41 22.44 -13.71
C PRO A 132 -1.87 22.02 -13.53
N LEU A 133 -2.22 21.71 -12.30
CA LEU A 133 -3.59 21.42 -11.92
C LEU A 133 -4.37 22.73 -11.88
N PRO A 134 -5.66 22.72 -12.23
CA PRO A 134 -6.52 23.88 -12.01
C PRO A 134 -6.46 24.31 -10.54
N THR A 135 -6.45 25.62 -10.26
CA THR A 135 -6.39 26.20 -8.90
C THR A 135 -7.52 25.73 -7.97
N SER A 136 -8.56 25.16 -8.56
CA SER A 136 -9.68 24.58 -7.86
C SER A 136 -9.39 23.21 -7.24
N VAL A 137 -8.38 22.48 -7.76
CA VAL A 137 -7.96 21.19 -7.21
C VAL A 137 -7.20 21.47 -5.92
N ARG A 138 -7.73 20.94 -4.82
CA ARG A 138 -7.14 21.04 -3.48
C ARG A 138 -6.52 19.73 -3.03
N ARG A 139 -6.97 18.61 -3.58
CA ARG A 139 -6.54 17.27 -3.16
C ARG A 139 -6.29 16.35 -4.35
N VAL A 140 -5.21 15.59 -4.32
CA VAL A 140 -4.88 14.52 -5.26
C VAL A 140 -4.61 13.25 -4.47
N ALA A 141 -5.52 12.30 -4.60
CA ALA A 141 -5.51 11.03 -3.94
C ALA A 141 -4.98 9.94 -4.88
N PHE A 142 -4.07 9.10 -4.40
CA PHE A 142 -3.56 7.95 -5.16
C PHE A 142 -4.14 6.66 -4.58
N ASP A 143 -5.00 6.00 -5.34
CA ASP A 143 -5.55 4.70 -4.94
C ASP A 143 -4.58 3.58 -5.36
N LEU A 144 -3.93 2.97 -4.37
CA LEU A 144 -2.98 1.87 -4.53
C LEU A 144 -3.64 0.48 -4.40
N ALA A 145 -4.97 0.38 -4.41
CA ALA A 145 -5.66 -0.89 -4.32
C ALA A 145 -5.28 -1.83 -5.49
N LEU A 146 -4.86 -3.04 -5.14
CA LEU A 146 -4.59 -4.12 -6.07
C LEU A 146 -5.83 -5.02 -6.20
N ASP A 147 -6.14 -5.45 -7.42
CA ASP A 147 -7.12 -6.51 -7.61
C ASP A 147 -6.60 -7.85 -7.09
N ALA A 148 -7.50 -8.80 -6.85
CA ALA A 148 -7.17 -10.11 -6.29
C ALA A 148 -6.11 -10.88 -7.09
N ARG A 149 -6.12 -10.78 -8.43
CA ARG A 149 -5.16 -11.49 -9.28
C ARG A 149 -3.78 -10.85 -9.23
N SER A 150 -3.72 -9.52 -9.24
CA SER A 150 -2.45 -8.79 -9.07
C SER A 150 -1.85 -9.00 -7.68
N LEU A 151 -2.69 -9.02 -6.64
CA LEU A 151 -2.26 -9.32 -5.28
C LEU A 151 -1.73 -10.75 -5.17
N ALA A 152 -2.40 -11.74 -5.76
CA ALA A 152 -1.92 -13.12 -5.80
C ALA A 152 -0.57 -13.25 -6.53
N GLY A 153 -0.41 -12.56 -7.67
CA GLY A 153 0.84 -12.56 -8.43
C GLY A 153 2.00 -11.88 -7.68
N LEU A 154 1.70 -10.87 -6.86
CA LEU A 154 2.68 -10.24 -5.98
C LEU A 154 3.04 -11.16 -4.81
N ALA A 155 2.04 -11.78 -4.17
CA ALA A 155 2.22 -12.72 -3.07
C ALA A 155 3.03 -13.97 -3.45
N ALA A 156 2.98 -14.39 -4.72
CA ALA A 156 3.78 -15.49 -5.24
C ALA A 156 5.30 -15.17 -5.33
N LYS A 157 5.71 -13.91 -5.17
CA LYS A 157 7.13 -13.52 -5.12
C LYS A 157 7.73 -13.75 -3.74
N SER A 158 9.05 -13.84 -3.66
CA SER A 158 9.75 -13.82 -2.38
C SER A 158 9.48 -12.50 -1.62
N ALA A 159 9.60 -12.51 -0.28
CA ALA A 159 9.42 -11.32 0.55
C ALA A 159 10.31 -10.14 0.08
N ARG A 160 11.54 -10.43 -0.35
CA ARG A 160 12.43 -9.44 -0.96
C ARG A 160 11.86 -8.88 -2.27
N GLY A 161 11.34 -9.74 -3.15
CA GLY A 161 10.73 -9.30 -4.42
C GLY A 161 9.45 -8.48 -4.24
N GLN A 162 8.65 -8.81 -3.22
CA GLN A 162 7.48 -8.02 -2.81
C GLN A 162 7.91 -6.64 -2.30
N ARG A 163 8.88 -6.60 -1.39
CA ARG A 163 9.46 -5.36 -0.84
C ARG A 163 10.03 -4.46 -1.94
N GLU A 164 10.90 -5.00 -2.81
CA GLU A 164 11.48 -4.24 -3.92
C GLU A 164 10.41 -3.66 -4.85
N TRP A 165 9.31 -4.37 -5.06
CA TRP A 165 8.20 -3.88 -5.87
C TRP A 165 7.51 -2.67 -5.21
N TRP A 166 7.14 -2.78 -3.93
CA TRP A 166 6.53 -1.66 -3.17
C TRP A 166 7.48 -0.46 -3.05
N CYS A 167 8.76 -0.67 -2.77
CA CYS A 167 9.76 0.41 -2.74
C CYS A 167 9.84 1.16 -4.07
N LYS A 168 9.73 0.46 -5.20
CA LYS A 168 9.69 1.11 -6.51
C LYS A 168 8.41 1.93 -6.67
N VAL A 169 7.24 1.41 -6.25
CA VAL A 169 5.95 2.12 -6.29
C VAL A 169 6.00 3.39 -5.45
N PHE A 170 6.40 3.29 -4.19
CA PHE A 170 6.49 4.44 -3.28
C PHE A 170 7.51 5.47 -3.77
N GLY A 171 8.68 5.02 -4.24
CA GLY A 171 9.68 5.92 -4.82
C GLY A 171 9.17 6.62 -6.07
N ALA A 172 8.44 5.93 -6.94
CA ALA A 172 7.82 6.49 -8.13
C ALA A 172 6.81 7.60 -7.78
N LEU A 173 5.92 7.31 -6.82
CA LEU A 173 4.90 8.25 -6.38
C LEU A 173 5.52 9.46 -5.67
N ALA A 174 6.44 9.25 -4.74
CA ALA A 174 7.11 10.32 -4.01
C ALA A 174 7.87 11.27 -4.96
N ARG A 175 8.60 10.74 -5.95
CA ARG A 175 9.26 11.55 -6.98
C ARG A 175 8.27 12.32 -7.86
N GLY A 176 7.14 11.70 -8.18
CA GLY A 176 6.09 12.35 -8.95
C GLY A 176 5.46 13.50 -8.17
N VAL A 177 5.09 13.27 -6.90
CA VAL A 177 4.53 14.29 -6.02
C VAL A 177 5.54 15.43 -5.80
N ALA A 178 6.80 15.12 -5.53
CA ALA A 178 7.85 16.13 -5.40
C ALA A 178 7.99 16.99 -6.67
N ALA A 179 7.95 16.37 -7.85
CA ALA A 179 7.99 17.10 -9.12
C ALA A 179 6.79 18.05 -9.29
N ASN A 180 5.60 17.66 -8.83
CA ASN A 180 4.41 18.51 -8.87
C ASN A 180 4.38 19.58 -7.76
N ARG A 181 5.05 19.36 -6.63
CA ARG A 181 5.08 20.30 -5.49
C ARG A 181 6.11 21.42 -5.66
N GLY A 182 7.14 21.23 -6.47
CA GLY A 182 8.17 22.25 -6.64
C GLY A 182 9.52 21.69 -7.06
N VAL A 183 9.66 21.36 -8.34
CA VAL A 183 10.86 21.84 -9.03
C VAL A 183 10.55 23.27 -9.46
N VAL A 184 10.66 24.18 -8.49
CA VAL A 184 11.01 25.57 -8.78
C VAL A 184 12.48 25.49 -9.18
N GLU A 185 12.76 25.18 -10.45
CA GLU A 185 13.98 25.73 -11.01
C GLU A 185 13.80 27.24 -10.93
N GLU A 186 14.63 27.89 -10.11
CA GLU A 186 14.59 29.31 -9.71
C GLU A 186 14.40 30.34 -10.84
N ASN A 187 14.37 29.92 -12.10
CA ASN A 187 14.40 30.80 -13.27
C ASN A 187 13.08 30.89 -14.05
N GLN A 188 12.00 30.19 -13.68
CA GLN A 188 10.70 30.33 -14.37
C GLN A 188 9.57 30.39 -13.34
N GLY A 189 9.08 31.60 -13.07
CA GLY A 189 8.12 31.93 -12.00
C GLY A 189 6.70 31.36 -12.17
N VAL A 190 6.57 30.04 -12.32
CA VAL A 190 5.28 29.35 -12.33
C VAL A 190 5.10 28.71 -10.95
N GLU A 191 4.20 29.27 -10.14
CA GLU A 191 3.74 28.66 -8.89
C GLU A 191 2.82 27.46 -9.17
N GLU A 192 3.38 26.38 -9.73
CA GLU A 192 2.58 25.20 -10.04
C GLU A 192 2.16 24.48 -8.74
N ASN A 193 0.85 24.28 -8.57
CA ASN A 193 0.22 23.43 -7.56
C ASN A 193 0.48 23.75 -6.07
N ARG A 194 0.86 24.99 -5.72
CA ARG A 194 0.94 25.41 -4.30
C ARG A 194 -0.43 25.28 -3.63
N GLY A 195 -0.49 24.48 -2.55
CA GLY A 195 -1.72 24.22 -1.80
C GLY A 195 -2.55 23.01 -2.27
N VAL A 196 -2.00 22.16 -3.15
CA VAL A 196 -2.58 20.84 -3.44
C VAL A 196 -2.06 19.82 -2.43
N GLU A 197 -2.96 19.24 -1.67
CA GLU A 197 -2.71 18.10 -0.79
C GLU A 197 -2.57 16.83 -1.62
N PHE A 198 -1.57 16.02 -1.30
CA PHE A 198 -1.37 14.72 -1.94
C PHE A 198 -1.45 13.64 -0.86
N GLU A 199 -2.22 12.60 -1.12
CA GLU A 199 -2.46 11.52 -0.18
C GLU A 199 -2.51 10.17 -0.90
N VAL A 200 -2.43 9.08 -0.14
CA VAL A 200 -2.56 7.72 -0.64
C VAL A 200 -3.77 7.08 0.01
N LEU A 201 -4.70 6.59 -0.81
CA LEU A 201 -5.91 5.93 -0.35
C LEU A 201 -5.70 4.46 -0.06
N GLY A 202 -6.46 3.96 0.92
CA GLY A 202 -6.54 2.56 1.27
C GLY A 202 -5.50 2.14 2.30
N ARG A 203 -5.28 0.83 2.39
CA ARG A 203 -4.30 0.22 3.29
C ARG A 203 -3.45 -0.78 2.52
N LEU A 204 -2.21 -0.95 2.96
CA LEU A 204 -1.39 -2.05 2.46
C LEU A 204 -2.11 -3.38 2.75
N PRO A 205 -2.28 -4.27 1.75
CA PRO A 205 -2.89 -5.56 1.99
C PRO A 205 -2.13 -6.37 3.06
N GLU A 206 -2.85 -7.02 3.96
CA GLU A 206 -2.27 -7.77 5.10
C GLU A 206 -1.23 -8.82 4.65
N SER A 207 -1.45 -9.44 3.48
CA SER A 207 -0.52 -10.40 2.88
C SER A 207 0.83 -9.80 2.50
N GLN A 208 0.91 -8.48 2.37
CA GLN A 208 2.09 -7.72 1.96
C GLN A 208 2.81 -7.07 3.15
N GLU A 209 2.15 -6.93 4.31
CA GLU A 209 2.74 -6.30 5.49
C GLU A 209 4.03 -6.98 5.93
N THR A 210 4.04 -8.31 5.97
CA THR A 210 5.21 -9.10 6.40
C THR A 210 6.45 -8.80 5.55
N ALA A 211 6.26 -8.59 4.23
CA ALA A 211 7.36 -8.23 3.35
C ALA A 211 7.94 -6.84 3.67
N MET A 212 7.09 -5.95 4.20
CA MET A 212 7.39 -4.55 4.50
C MET A 212 7.88 -4.31 5.94
N VAL A 213 7.63 -5.20 6.90
CA VAL A 213 8.07 -5.05 8.30
C VAL A 213 9.56 -4.73 8.43
N GLY A 214 10.40 -5.41 7.65
CA GLY A 214 11.86 -5.25 7.66
C GLY A 214 12.39 -4.06 6.87
N LEU A 215 11.52 -3.18 6.35
CA LEU A 215 11.95 -1.92 5.76
C LEU A 215 12.41 -1.01 6.91
N ALA A 216 13.72 -0.73 7.02
CA ALA A 216 14.15 0.20 8.05
C ALA A 216 13.62 1.60 7.69
N PRO A 217 13.19 2.42 8.66
CA PRO A 217 12.72 3.79 8.40
C PRO A 217 13.77 4.67 7.71
N LYS A 218 15.04 4.26 7.67
CA LYS A 218 16.15 4.99 7.02
C LYS A 218 16.99 4.14 6.06
N THR A 219 16.44 3.05 5.49
CA THR A 219 17.21 2.29 4.49
C THR A 219 17.36 3.09 3.20
N THR A 220 18.58 3.54 2.93
CA THR A 220 19.01 3.98 1.60
C THR A 220 19.04 2.77 0.67
N HIS A 221 18.06 2.65 -0.22
CA HIS A 221 18.14 1.65 -1.28
C HIS A 221 18.91 2.25 -2.45
N SER A 222 20.10 1.69 -2.71
CA SER A 222 20.80 1.91 -3.97
C SER A 222 20.03 1.17 -5.06
N TYR A 223 19.48 1.89 -6.04
CA TYR A 223 19.02 1.30 -7.30
C TYR A 223 19.84 1.93 -8.43
N ARG A 224 20.64 1.10 -9.13
CA ARG A 224 21.56 1.53 -10.20
C ARG A 224 22.52 2.66 -9.78
N GLY A 225 23.10 2.59 -8.58
CA GLY A 225 24.09 3.58 -8.12
C GLY A 225 23.51 4.92 -7.67
N PHE A 226 22.20 5.15 -7.87
CA PHE A 226 21.51 6.27 -7.24
C PHE A 226 21.14 5.87 -5.82
N LEU A 227 21.80 6.51 -4.85
CA LEU A 227 21.45 6.39 -3.44
C LEU A 227 20.12 7.12 -3.22
N GLN A 228 19.00 6.41 -3.39
CA GLN A 228 17.71 6.98 -3.02
C GLN A 228 17.61 6.92 -1.51
N ARG A 229 17.78 8.09 -0.88
CA ARG A 229 17.23 8.33 0.45
C ARG A 229 15.72 8.34 0.28
N TYR A 230 15.12 7.17 0.50
CA TYR A 230 13.76 7.17 1.00
C TYR A 230 13.87 7.89 2.35
N GLY A 231 13.43 9.15 2.41
CA GLY A 231 12.91 9.65 3.68
C GLY A 231 11.93 8.60 4.20
N SER A 232 11.84 8.45 5.51
CA SER A 232 10.91 7.53 6.20
C SER A 232 9.64 7.38 5.38
N VAL A 233 9.53 6.28 4.63
CA VAL A 233 8.35 6.03 3.78
C VAL A 233 7.10 6.03 4.65
N GLU A 234 7.30 5.71 5.94
CA GLU A 234 6.36 5.68 7.04
C GLU A 234 5.94 7.08 7.54
N GLU A 235 6.60 8.17 7.15
CA GLU A 235 6.24 9.54 7.54
C GLU A 235 5.69 10.30 6.31
N GLY A 236 4.54 10.96 6.46
CA GLY A 236 3.93 11.79 5.43
C GLY A 236 3.06 11.02 4.44
N LEU A 237 3.40 11.02 3.14
CA LEU A 237 2.49 10.62 2.05
C LEU A 237 1.90 9.19 2.18
N PHE A 238 2.60 8.27 2.84
CA PHE A 238 2.18 6.86 2.97
C PHE A 238 1.88 6.44 4.41
N GLU A 239 1.86 7.36 5.37
CA GLU A 239 1.72 7.04 6.80
C GLU A 239 0.45 6.23 7.07
N GLU A 240 -0.72 6.73 6.63
CA GLU A 240 -1.99 6.02 6.80
C GLU A 240 -2.02 4.69 6.03
N PHE A 241 -1.45 4.66 4.83
CA PHE A 241 -1.41 3.45 3.99
C PHE A 241 -0.56 2.33 4.62
N LEU A 242 0.51 2.69 5.32
CA LEU A 242 1.44 1.78 5.98
C LEU A 242 1.12 1.53 7.46
N GLY A 243 0.02 2.07 8.00
CA GLY A 243 -0.34 1.93 9.41
C GLY A 243 -0.30 0.49 9.93
N GLY A 244 -0.81 -0.47 9.14
CA GLY A 244 -0.78 -1.90 9.49
C GLY A 244 0.64 -2.51 9.58
N VAL A 245 1.60 -1.99 8.81
CA VAL A 245 3.02 -2.41 8.90
C VAL A 245 3.61 -2.00 10.25
N GLY A 246 3.27 -0.80 10.72
CA GLY A 246 3.68 -0.30 12.04
C GLY A 246 3.14 -1.17 13.17
N GLU A 247 1.83 -1.43 13.17
CA GLU A 247 1.17 -2.31 14.14
C GLU A 247 1.79 -3.72 14.14
N ARG A 248 2.07 -4.25 12.95
CA ARG A 248 2.66 -5.58 12.81
C ARG A 248 4.11 -5.65 13.27
N ARG A 249 4.92 -4.63 13.00
CA ARG A 249 6.30 -4.54 13.51
C ARG A 249 6.31 -4.53 15.04
N GLU A 250 5.42 -3.75 15.64
CA GLU A 250 5.30 -3.66 17.09
C GLU A 250 4.82 -4.98 17.71
N ARG A 251 3.89 -5.68 17.06
CA ARG A 251 3.50 -7.03 17.49
C ARG A 251 4.67 -8.02 17.45
N LEU A 252 5.45 -8.04 16.37
CA LEU A 252 6.62 -8.92 16.24
C LEU A 252 7.68 -8.60 17.31
N ARG A 253 7.92 -7.32 17.61
CA ARG A 253 8.81 -6.91 18.70
C ARG A 253 8.38 -7.50 20.04
N ARG A 254 7.08 -7.43 20.37
CA ARG A 254 6.54 -8.02 21.61
C ARG A 254 6.68 -9.54 21.64
N GLU A 255 6.45 -10.21 20.52
CA GLU A 255 6.63 -11.66 20.40
C GLU A 255 8.11 -12.06 20.61
N GLU A 256 9.05 -11.33 20.01
CA GLU A 256 10.49 -11.53 20.21
C GLU A 256 10.93 -11.26 21.66
N GLU A 257 10.38 -10.24 22.32
CA GLU A 257 10.62 -9.96 23.73
C GLU A 257 10.13 -11.11 24.63
N VAL A 258 8.92 -11.61 24.40
CA VAL A 258 8.35 -12.74 25.14
C VAL A 258 9.18 -14.01 24.90
N GLU A 259 9.60 -14.28 23.67
CA GLU A 259 10.46 -15.43 23.37
C GLU A 259 11.84 -15.27 24.02
N GLY A 260 12.40 -14.06 24.01
CA GLY A 260 13.63 -13.71 24.71
C GLY A 260 13.55 -14.02 26.20
N GLN A 261 12.48 -13.58 26.87
CA GLN A 261 12.23 -13.86 28.29
C GLN A 261 12.14 -15.37 28.56
N ARG A 262 11.37 -16.11 27.74
CA ARG A 262 11.28 -17.58 27.86
C ARG A 262 12.64 -18.26 27.69
N ARG A 263 13.45 -17.81 26.74
CA ARG A 263 14.81 -18.34 26.52
C ARG A 263 15.72 -18.05 27.72
N GLU A 264 15.61 -16.88 28.34
CA GLU A 264 16.35 -16.52 29.55
C GLU A 264 15.94 -17.33 30.77
N GLU A 265 14.64 -17.50 31.00
CA GLU A 265 14.11 -18.36 32.06
C GLU A 265 14.55 -19.81 31.89
N ALA A 266 14.49 -20.36 30.67
CA ALA A 266 14.97 -21.70 30.36
C ALA A 266 16.48 -21.84 30.65
N ARG A 267 17.28 -20.82 30.30
CA ARG A 267 18.72 -20.78 30.61
C ARG A 267 18.97 -20.72 32.12
N ARG A 268 18.17 -19.95 32.86
CA ARG A 268 18.24 -19.86 34.32
C ARG A 268 17.94 -21.21 34.97
N LEU A 269 16.81 -21.83 34.61
CA LEU A 269 16.43 -23.16 35.11
C LEU A 269 17.50 -24.20 34.80
N LYS A 270 18.07 -24.19 33.59
CA LYS A 270 19.18 -25.08 33.21
C LYS A 270 20.42 -24.90 34.10
N ARG A 271 20.77 -23.66 34.46
CA ARG A 271 21.87 -23.37 35.40
C ARG A 271 21.56 -23.87 36.81
N GLU A 272 20.35 -23.67 37.29
CA GLU A 272 19.91 -24.15 38.61
C GLU A 272 19.93 -25.68 38.70
N VAL A 273 19.43 -26.38 37.68
CA VAL A 273 19.48 -27.85 37.59
C VAL A 273 20.92 -28.35 37.59
N ARG A 274 21.82 -27.73 36.81
CA ARG A 274 23.25 -28.08 36.80
C ARG A 274 23.90 -27.89 38.18
N LYS A 275 23.58 -26.78 38.87
CA LYS A 275 24.08 -26.50 40.22
C LYS A 275 23.61 -27.57 41.21
N ARG A 276 22.31 -27.89 41.24
CA ARG A 276 21.76 -28.95 42.10
C ARG A 276 22.39 -30.31 41.82
N MET A 277 22.55 -30.65 40.55
CA MET A 277 23.18 -31.92 40.15
C MET A 277 24.64 -32.01 40.59
N TRP A 278 25.39 -30.90 40.51
CA TRP A 278 26.75 -30.81 41.02
C TRP A 278 26.81 -30.97 42.54
N GLU A 279 25.91 -30.32 43.29
CA GLU A 279 25.80 -30.48 44.75
C GLU A 279 25.49 -31.92 45.16
N VAL A 280 24.58 -32.59 44.44
CA VAL A 280 24.27 -34.02 44.65
C VAL A 280 25.50 -34.90 44.38
N LYS A 281 26.23 -34.66 43.28
CA LYS A 281 27.47 -35.39 42.97
C LYS A 281 28.53 -35.20 44.06
N LYS A 282 28.67 -33.98 44.59
CA LYS A 282 29.61 -33.68 45.69
C LYS A 282 29.24 -34.44 46.97
N ARG A 283 27.96 -34.49 47.32
CA ARG A 283 27.46 -35.26 48.49
C ARG A 283 27.71 -36.76 48.34
N LYS A 284 27.58 -37.32 47.13
CA LYS A 284 27.86 -38.75 46.89
C LYS A 284 29.35 -39.09 47.09
N ARG A 285 30.25 -38.30 46.49
CA ARG A 285 31.71 -38.52 46.64
C ARG A 285 32.18 -38.50 48.09
N GLY A 286 31.70 -37.54 48.89
CA GLY A 286 32.05 -37.48 50.31
C GLY A 286 31.52 -38.63 51.17
N LYS A 287 30.54 -39.40 50.67
CA LYS A 287 30.04 -40.59 51.37
C LYS A 287 30.86 -41.83 50.99
N ASP A 288 31.27 -41.94 49.73
CA ASP A 288 32.09 -43.05 49.24
C ASP A 288 33.54 -43.00 49.78
N ASP A 289 34.07 -41.80 50.06
CA ASP A 289 35.39 -41.63 50.69
C ASP A 289 35.38 -41.98 52.20
N GLY A 290 34.20 -42.03 52.84
CA GLY A 290 34.04 -42.33 54.27
C GLY A 290 33.90 -43.83 54.59
N ASP A 291 33.56 -44.67 53.62
CA ASP A 291 33.30 -46.11 53.78
C ASP A 291 34.45 -47.00 53.25
N GLN A 292 35.62 -46.43 52.90
CA GLN A 292 36.82 -47.20 52.54
C GLN A 292 37.62 -47.73 53.73
N SER A 293 37.09 -47.67 54.95
CA SER A 293 37.68 -48.36 56.10
C SER A 293 36.97 -49.70 56.32
N LEU A 294 37.68 -50.77 55.96
CA LEU A 294 37.45 -52.18 56.35
C LEU A 294 36.34 -52.93 55.60
N GLU A 295 36.66 -53.47 54.42
CA GLU A 295 36.85 -54.93 54.26
C GLU A 295 37.12 -55.28 52.79
N GLY A 296 38.23 -55.97 52.58
CA GLY A 296 38.58 -56.49 51.26
C GLY A 296 37.61 -57.58 50.82
N THR A 297 37.17 -57.50 49.56
CA THR A 297 36.85 -58.73 48.82
C THR A 297 37.23 -58.55 47.36
N LYS A 298 38.32 -59.22 46.97
CA LYS A 298 38.65 -59.51 45.57
C LYS A 298 37.43 -60.19 44.92
N ARG A 299 36.69 -59.49 44.06
CA ARG A 299 35.77 -60.12 43.12
C ARG A 299 36.27 -59.92 41.70
N GLN A 300 36.39 -61.06 41.03
CA GLN A 300 36.91 -61.24 39.69
C GLN A 300 36.26 -60.31 38.68
N LYS A 301 37.13 -59.76 37.84
CA LYS A 301 36.87 -59.20 36.53
C LYS A 301 36.14 -60.28 35.71
N LYS A 302 34.82 -60.15 35.55
CA LYS A 302 34.06 -60.91 34.55
C LYS A 302 33.83 -59.97 33.37
N ASP A 303 34.54 -60.26 32.29
CA ASP A 303 34.30 -59.68 30.98
C ASP A 303 32.81 -59.80 30.66
N TRP A 304 32.14 -58.66 30.54
CA TRP A 304 30.89 -58.56 29.79
C TRP A 304 31.20 -57.74 28.56
N GLY A 305 31.15 -58.46 27.45
CA GLY A 305 31.42 -58.00 26.11
C GLY A 305 30.54 -56.84 25.66
N GLY A 306 30.95 -56.32 24.51
CA GLY A 306 30.44 -55.11 23.90
C GLY A 306 28.92 -55.02 23.83
N PHE A 307 28.45 -53.80 24.09
CA PHE A 307 27.15 -53.34 23.64
C PHE A 307 27.36 -52.02 22.92
N ASP A 308 27.91 -52.11 21.71
CA ASP A 308 27.76 -51.08 20.69
C ASP A 308 26.29 -51.08 20.28
N GLY A 309 25.53 -50.06 20.69
CA GLY A 309 24.12 -50.04 20.42
C GLY A 309 23.40 -48.78 20.85
N VAL A 310 23.33 -47.84 19.92
CA VAL A 310 22.22 -46.88 19.75
C VAL A 310 22.22 -45.68 20.70
N ALA A 311 22.71 -44.54 20.19
CA ALA A 311 22.18 -43.24 20.57
C ALA A 311 22.38 -42.24 19.42
N ASP A 312 21.68 -42.47 18.32
CA ASP A 312 21.50 -41.46 17.27
C ASP A 312 20.02 -41.43 16.88
N ALA A 313 19.24 -40.68 17.65
CA ALA A 313 17.93 -40.15 17.28
C ALA A 313 17.43 -39.27 18.42
N LEU A 314 17.33 -37.96 18.17
CA LEU A 314 16.27 -37.04 18.61
C LEU A 314 16.79 -35.60 18.67
N LEU A 315 16.88 -34.96 17.51
CA LEU A 315 16.65 -33.53 17.36
C LEU A 315 15.96 -33.30 16.01
N PHE A 316 14.63 -33.35 16.03
CA PHE A 316 13.75 -32.59 15.14
C PHE A 316 13.06 -31.52 15.97
#